data_AF-A0AAN8JJ55-F1
#
_entry.id   AF-A0AAN8JJ55-F1
#
_cell.length_a   1.000
_cell.length_b   1.000
_cell.length_c   1.000
_cell.angle_alpha   90.00
_cell.angle_beta   90.00
_cell.angle_gamma   90.00
#
_symmetry.space_group_name_H-M   'P 1'
#
loop_
_entity.id
_entity.type
_entity.pdbx_description
1 polymer ?
#
loop_
_entity_poly.entity_id
_entity_poly.type
_entity_poly.pdbx_seq_one_letter_code
_entity_poly.pdbx_strand_id
1 'polypeptide(L)'
;MEKENTDQLSEADVMDMLEIPSDVFENVEFTENNTSVISNNKSYTSRKHVMDGSFKIYLFNLEFETRQKKSKSDGCNLEVVDLKLNVEDHVYEDLSQSLQLIVNHYNVLGFFILMSTYASWRIKIEKIFNSFEEKYPGIAEVKSLKDNKCILQILVDGHSDFIFIIWYSWLVDESFHTTPEVKLGVKVSESLLKEDDSSCIRASPRIFRKMLENYDIEHSINTLINMINPK
;
A
#
# COMPACT_ATOMS: atom_id res chain seq x y z
N MET A 1 -42.64 15.56 23.68
CA MET A 1 -41.79 14.40 23.32
C MET A 1 -41.70 14.39 21.80
N GLU A 2 -40.73 15.11 21.25
CA GLU A 2 -40.36 14.95 19.85
C GLU A 2 -39.62 13.61 19.72
N LYS A 3 -40.07 12.78 18.77
CA LYS A 3 -39.38 11.55 18.41
C LYS A 3 -38.05 11.94 17.77
N GLU A 4 -36.95 11.45 18.31
CA GLU A 4 -35.68 11.40 17.59
C GLU A 4 -35.90 10.58 16.31
N ASN A 5 -36.02 11.28 15.18
CA ASN A 5 -35.90 10.66 13.87
C ASN A 5 -34.42 10.34 13.66
N THR A 6 -34.03 9.13 14.02
CA THR A 6 -32.78 8.52 13.57
C THR A 6 -32.97 8.11 12.11
N ASP A 7 -32.74 9.05 11.19
CA ASP A 7 -32.42 8.68 9.80
C ASP A 7 -31.02 8.04 9.85
N GLN A 8 -30.98 6.72 10.04
CA GLN A 8 -29.78 5.92 9.87
C GLN A 8 -29.50 5.82 8.37
N LEU A 9 -28.51 6.56 7.88
CA LEU A 9 -27.90 6.28 6.59
C LEU A 9 -27.26 4.89 6.69
N SER A 10 -27.59 4.01 5.75
CA SER A 10 -26.94 2.70 5.68
C SER A 10 -25.46 2.88 5.29
N GLU A 11 -24.65 1.86 5.58
CA GLU A 11 -23.27 1.79 5.14
C GLU A 11 -23.13 2.05 3.64
N ALA A 12 -23.98 1.45 2.82
CA ALA A 12 -24.04 1.67 1.39
C ALA A 12 -24.30 3.14 1.03
N ASP A 13 -25.17 3.84 1.77
CA ASP A 13 -25.45 5.24 1.49
C ASP A 13 -24.24 6.15 1.80
N VAL A 14 -23.53 5.89 2.91
CA VAL A 14 -22.31 6.66 3.24
C VAL A 14 -21.21 6.39 2.23
N MET A 15 -21.08 5.16 1.75
CA MET A 15 -20.05 4.78 0.77
C MET A 15 -20.35 5.30 -0.64
N ASP A 16 -21.60 5.20 -1.09
CA ASP A 16 -22.06 5.82 -2.34
C ASP A 16 -21.87 7.34 -2.28
N MET A 17 -22.10 7.96 -1.12
CA MET A 17 -21.86 9.39 -0.89
C MET A 17 -20.37 9.76 -0.92
N LEU A 18 -19.47 8.83 -0.65
CA LEU A 18 -18.01 9.02 -0.69
C LEU A 18 -17.39 8.57 -2.03
N GLU A 19 -18.21 8.11 -2.97
CA GLU A 19 -17.80 7.66 -4.31
C GLU A 19 -16.68 6.60 -4.27
N ILE A 20 -16.71 5.70 -3.28
CA ILE A 20 -15.70 4.66 -3.14
C ILE A 20 -15.89 3.60 -4.23
N PRO A 21 -14.87 3.33 -5.08
CA PRO A 21 -14.96 2.28 -6.10
C PRO A 21 -15.24 0.91 -5.49
N SER A 22 -16.07 0.11 -6.16
CA SER A 22 -16.48 -1.21 -5.65
C SER A 22 -15.30 -2.19 -5.48
N ASP A 23 -14.29 -2.10 -6.34
CA ASP A 23 -13.06 -2.92 -6.26
C ASP A 23 -12.17 -2.55 -5.06
N VAL A 24 -12.23 -1.30 -4.59
CA VAL A 24 -11.63 -0.88 -3.33
C VAL A 24 -12.37 -1.50 -2.15
N PHE A 25 -13.71 -1.59 -2.26
CA PHE A 25 -14.59 -2.12 -1.22
C PHE A 25 -14.49 -3.65 -1.06
N GLU A 26 -14.22 -4.41 -2.12
CA GLU A 26 -14.03 -5.88 -2.02
C GLU A 26 -12.85 -6.28 -1.11
N ASN A 27 -11.96 -5.35 -0.78
CA ASN A 27 -10.76 -5.60 0.00
C ASN A 27 -10.84 -5.09 1.45
N VAL A 28 -11.96 -4.49 1.86
CA VAL A 28 -12.16 -3.98 3.23
C VAL A 28 -13.15 -4.85 4.00
N GLU A 29 -12.82 -5.15 5.24
CA GLU A 29 -13.70 -5.82 6.20
C GLU A 29 -13.95 -4.89 7.38
N PHE A 30 -15.20 -4.44 7.58
CA PHE A 30 -15.56 -3.61 8.72
C PHE A 30 -15.88 -4.45 9.95
N THR A 31 -15.26 -4.12 11.08
CA THR A 31 -15.61 -4.66 12.40
C THR A 31 -16.60 -3.75 13.13
N GLU A 32 -16.46 -2.44 12.96
CA GLU A 32 -17.43 -1.45 13.45
C GLU A 32 -17.66 -0.36 12.40
N ASN A 33 -18.91 0.08 12.26
CA ASN A 33 -19.26 1.21 11.40
C ASN A 33 -20.44 1.96 12.02
N ASN A 34 -20.12 3.05 12.72
CA ASN A 34 -21.07 3.82 13.50
C ASN A 34 -21.21 5.22 12.94
N THR A 35 -22.45 5.63 12.67
CA THR A 35 -22.77 7.02 12.29
C THR A 35 -23.67 7.63 13.35
N SER A 36 -23.32 8.82 13.83
CA SER A 36 -24.10 9.56 14.83
C SER A 36 -24.27 11.02 14.43
N VAL A 37 -25.44 11.60 14.69
CA VAL A 37 -25.70 13.02 14.43
C VAL A 37 -25.11 13.83 15.57
N ILE A 38 -24.13 14.70 15.27
CA ILE A 38 -23.48 15.55 16.29
C ILE A 38 -24.24 16.87 16.44
N SER A 39 -24.73 17.42 15.33
CA SER A 39 -25.52 18.64 15.36
C SER A 39 -26.53 18.68 14.25
N ASN A 40 -27.68 19.26 14.54
CA ASN A 40 -28.78 19.37 13.61
C ASN A 40 -29.45 20.73 13.80
N ASN A 41 -29.27 21.64 12.85
CA ASN A 41 -29.87 22.97 12.92
C ASN A 41 -30.58 23.35 11.61
N LYS A 42 -31.02 24.61 11.49
CA LYS A 42 -31.78 25.09 10.33
C LYS A 42 -30.95 25.16 9.04
N SER A 43 -29.63 25.23 9.15
CA SER A 43 -28.69 25.46 8.05
C SER A 43 -27.94 24.19 7.64
N TYR A 44 -27.59 23.32 8.59
CA TYR A 44 -26.84 22.10 8.32
C TYR A 44 -27.15 20.96 9.30
N THR A 45 -26.77 19.76 8.90
CA THR A 45 -26.66 18.55 9.74
C THR A 45 -25.19 18.12 9.73
N SER A 46 -24.58 17.95 10.89
CA SER A 46 -23.26 17.31 11.04
C SER A 46 -23.41 15.87 11.54
N ARG A 47 -22.64 14.95 10.96
CA ARG A 47 -22.58 13.55 11.38
C ARG A 47 -21.14 13.13 11.65
N LYS A 48 -20.93 12.39 12.74
CA LYS A 48 -19.69 11.69 13.04
C LYS A 48 -19.77 10.29 12.48
N HIS A 49 -18.72 9.87 11.81
CA HIS A 49 -18.52 8.50 11.34
C HIS A 49 -17.31 7.93 12.07
N VAL A 50 -17.46 6.72 12.59
CA VAL A 50 -16.37 5.94 13.23
C VAL A 50 -16.39 4.56 12.59
N MET A 51 -15.29 4.21 11.96
CA MET A 51 -15.11 2.96 11.21
C MET A 51 -13.87 2.25 11.74
N ASP A 52 -14.05 1.00 12.15
CA ASP A 52 -12.98 0.08 12.47
C ASP A 52 -13.04 -1.08 11.50
N GLY A 53 -11.89 -1.55 11.06
CA GLY A 53 -11.85 -2.67 10.14
C GLY A 53 -10.44 -3.07 9.77
N SER A 54 -10.35 -3.84 8.69
CA SER A 54 -9.08 -4.24 8.10
C SER A 54 -9.10 -4.17 6.58
N PHE A 55 -7.92 -3.98 6.01
CA PHE A 55 -7.62 -4.32 4.63
C PHE A 55 -6.77 -5.59 4.63
N LYS A 56 -7.39 -6.72 4.32
CA LYS A 56 -6.78 -8.04 4.52
C LYS A 56 -6.35 -8.21 5.98
N ILE A 57 -5.05 -8.24 6.26
CA ILE A 57 -4.50 -8.40 7.61
C ILE A 57 -4.19 -7.07 8.31
N TYR A 58 -4.31 -5.93 7.61
CA TYR A 58 -3.90 -4.62 8.13
C TYR A 58 -5.06 -3.88 8.78
N LEU A 59 -4.96 -3.59 10.07
CA LEU A 59 -6.02 -2.96 10.84
C LEU A 59 -6.04 -1.44 10.65
N PHE A 60 -7.25 -0.87 10.69
CA PHE A 60 -7.45 0.57 10.72
C PHE A 60 -8.58 0.99 11.66
N ASN A 61 -8.47 2.23 12.14
CA ASN A 61 -9.54 3.02 12.72
C ASN A 61 -9.58 4.37 11.99
N LEU A 62 -10.78 4.73 11.55
CA LEU A 62 -11.07 5.93 10.76
C LEU A 62 -12.22 6.67 11.43
N GLU A 63 -11.99 7.92 11.81
CA GLU A 63 -13.02 8.81 12.35
C GLU A 63 -13.11 10.07 11.49
N PHE A 64 -14.30 10.43 11.02
CA PHE A 64 -14.49 11.67 10.26
C PHE A 64 -15.84 12.33 10.52
N GLU A 65 -15.90 13.64 10.34
CA GLU A 65 -17.14 14.42 10.41
C GLU A 65 -17.57 14.86 9.02
N THR A 66 -18.83 14.61 8.66
CA THR A 66 -19.46 15.19 7.48
C THR A 66 -20.43 16.30 7.87
N ARG A 67 -20.50 17.34 7.05
CA ARG A 67 -21.47 18.43 7.18
C ARG A 67 -22.30 18.56 5.92
N GLN A 68 -23.61 18.41 6.07
CA GLN A 68 -24.57 18.50 4.98
C GLN A 68 -25.39 19.79 5.10
N LYS A 69 -25.33 20.68 4.10
CA LYS A 69 -26.20 21.88 4.06
C LYS A 69 -27.63 21.52 3.71
N LYS A 70 -28.58 22.09 4.43
CA LYS A 70 -30.02 21.94 4.16
C LYS A 70 -30.44 22.96 3.11
N SER A 71 -30.28 22.61 1.84
CA SER A 71 -30.66 23.45 0.69
C SER A 71 -31.98 22.97 0.08
N LYS A 72 -32.71 23.87 -0.60
CA LYS A 72 -33.93 23.54 -1.38
C LYS A 72 -33.63 23.08 -2.82
N SER A 73 -32.38 23.17 -3.26
CA SER A 73 -31.94 22.75 -4.61
C SER A 73 -31.30 21.36 -4.55
N ASP A 74 -31.50 20.58 -5.61
CA ASP A 74 -31.19 19.14 -5.77
C ASP A 74 -29.70 18.72 -5.66
N GLY A 75 -28.83 19.56 -5.11
CA GLY A 75 -27.42 19.24 -4.87
C GLY A 75 -27.16 18.76 -3.44
N CYS A 76 -26.56 17.59 -3.29
CA CYS A 76 -26.00 17.12 -2.03
C CYS A 76 -24.76 17.96 -1.68
N ASN A 77 -24.93 19.02 -0.87
CA ASN A 77 -23.81 19.83 -0.35
C ASN A 77 -23.26 19.14 0.92
N LEU A 78 -22.58 18.00 0.74
CA LEU A 78 -21.86 17.29 1.78
C LEU A 78 -20.37 17.64 1.70
N GLU A 79 -19.77 18.01 2.82
CA GLU A 79 -18.32 18.22 2.94
C GLU A 79 -17.78 17.43 4.14
N VAL A 80 -16.57 16.89 4.02
CA VAL A 80 -15.82 16.34 5.17
C VAL A 80 -15.09 17.49 5.85
N VAL A 81 -15.26 17.64 7.16
CA VAL A 81 -14.75 18.79 7.93
C VAL A 81 -13.74 18.43 9.01
N ASP A 82 -13.61 17.14 9.31
CA ASP A 82 -12.59 16.58 10.21
C ASP A 82 -12.29 15.14 9.78
N LEU A 83 -11.04 14.71 9.94
CA LEU A 83 -10.57 13.36 9.64
C LEU A 83 -9.45 12.98 10.61
N LYS A 84 -9.59 11.82 11.25
CA LYS A 84 -8.57 11.18 12.07
C LYS A 84 -8.39 9.75 11.60
N LEU A 85 -7.13 9.33 11.57
CA LEU A 85 -6.72 8.02 11.13
C LEU A 85 -5.79 7.41 12.17
N ASN A 86 -6.01 6.13 12.44
CA ASN A 86 -5.08 5.30 13.18
C ASN A 86 -4.89 3.98 12.41
N VAL A 87 -3.63 3.64 12.15
CA VAL A 87 -3.21 2.42 11.45
C VAL A 87 -2.06 1.80 12.23
N GLU A 88 -1.69 0.56 11.91
CA GLU A 88 -0.53 -0.08 12.53
C GLU A 88 0.78 0.67 12.25
N ASP A 89 1.71 0.66 13.21
CA ASP A 89 2.96 1.45 13.15
C ASP A 89 3.75 1.20 11.85
N HIS A 90 3.87 -0.06 11.43
CA HIS A 90 4.62 -0.42 10.22
C HIS A 90 3.94 0.08 8.93
N VAL A 91 2.60 0.19 8.92
CA VAL A 91 1.84 0.82 7.82
C VAL A 91 2.10 2.32 7.81
N TYR A 92 2.08 2.94 9.00
CA TYR A 92 2.37 4.36 9.12
C TYR A 92 3.81 4.69 8.68
N GLU A 93 4.80 3.87 9.04
CA GLU A 93 6.18 4.03 8.58
C GLU A 93 6.30 3.97 7.05
N ASP A 94 5.57 3.05 6.41
CA ASP A 94 5.57 2.88 4.96
C ASP A 94 4.84 4.00 4.21
N LEU A 95 3.80 4.59 4.79
CA LEU A 95 2.86 5.48 4.10
C LEU A 95 2.69 6.87 4.74
N SER A 96 3.54 7.23 5.71
CA SER A 96 3.39 8.42 6.56
C SER A 96 3.07 9.71 5.80
N GLN A 97 3.79 9.98 4.71
CA GLN A 97 3.59 11.18 3.90
C GLN A 97 2.19 11.21 3.27
N SER A 98 1.75 10.10 2.68
CA SER A 98 0.44 9.98 2.05
C SER A 98 -0.70 10.03 3.07
N LEU A 99 -0.54 9.37 4.21
CA LEU A 99 -1.51 9.42 5.31
C LEU A 99 -1.66 10.84 5.88
N GLN A 100 -0.56 11.58 6.04
CA GLN A 100 -0.62 12.99 6.45
C GLN A 100 -1.33 13.86 5.42
N LEU A 101 -1.06 13.67 4.13
CA LEU A 101 -1.77 14.39 3.07
C LEU A 101 -3.28 14.09 3.07
N ILE A 102 -3.66 12.84 3.29
CA ILE A 102 -5.05 12.42 3.41
C ILE A 102 -5.73 13.15 4.57
N VAL A 103 -5.13 13.11 5.77
CA VAL A 103 -5.68 13.76 6.97
C VAL A 103 -5.80 15.27 6.75
N ASN A 104 -4.76 15.92 6.22
CA ASN A 104 -4.73 17.36 6.01
C ASN A 104 -5.76 17.85 4.98
N HIS A 105 -6.14 17.00 4.02
CA HIS A 105 -7.14 17.32 2.99
C HIS A 105 -8.49 16.66 3.23
N TYR A 106 -8.69 16.02 4.39
CA TYR A 106 -9.92 15.29 4.74
C TYR A 106 -10.35 14.26 3.68
N ASN A 107 -9.39 13.63 3.00
CA ASN A 107 -9.62 12.79 1.83
C ASN A 107 -9.91 11.33 2.21
N VAL A 108 -11.14 11.07 2.67
CA VAL A 108 -11.58 9.72 3.06
C VAL A 108 -11.42 8.71 1.92
N LEU A 109 -11.80 9.07 0.69
CA LEU A 109 -11.65 8.19 -0.47
C LEU A 109 -10.18 7.80 -0.71
N GLY A 110 -9.27 8.78 -0.63
CA GLY A 110 -7.84 8.55 -0.77
C GLY A 110 -7.29 7.56 0.25
N PHE A 111 -7.81 7.54 1.48
CA PHE A 111 -7.47 6.52 2.47
C PHE A 111 -7.83 5.11 2.00
N PHE A 112 -9.06 4.91 1.53
CA PHE A 112 -9.52 3.59 1.09
C PHE A 112 -8.72 3.09 -0.12
N ILE A 113 -8.46 3.95 -1.11
CA ILE A 113 -7.63 3.62 -2.28
C ILE A 113 -6.20 3.25 -1.85
N LEU A 114 -5.59 4.09 -1.00
CA LEU A 114 -4.23 3.89 -0.50
C LEU A 114 -4.08 2.54 0.19
N MET A 115 -4.95 2.26 1.16
CA MET A 115 -4.87 1.06 1.97
C MET A 115 -5.20 -0.20 1.18
N SER A 116 -6.20 -0.15 0.30
CA SER A 116 -6.58 -1.29 -0.55
C SER A 116 -5.43 -1.71 -1.47
N THR A 117 -4.81 -0.74 -2.15
CA THR A 117 -3.69 -1.01 -3.06
C THR A 117 -2.43 -1.42 -2.31
N TYR A 118 -2.11 -0.77 -1.18
CA TYR A 118 -0.99 -1.14 -0.32
C TYR A 118 -1.11 -2.57 0.19
N ALA A 119 -2.26 -2.92 0.80
CA ALA A 119 -2.48 -4.25 1.38
C ALA A 119 -2.36 -5.36 0.32
N SER A 120 -2.92 -5.11 -0.87
CA SER A 120 -2.86 -6.04 -2.01
C SER A 120 -1.42 -6.25 -2.48
N TRP A 121 -0.65 -5.18 -2.64
CA TRP A 121 0.74 -5.28 -3.08
C TRP A 121 1.66 -5.88 -2.03
N ARG A 122 1.45 -5.58 -0.75
CA ARG A 122 2.19 -6.16 0.37
C ARG A 122 2.14 -7.68 0.37
N ILE A 123 0.93 -8.24 0.31
CA ILE A 123 0.75 -9.70 0.24
C ILE A 123 1.36 -10.28 -1.04
N LYS A 124 1.17 -9.58 -2.17
CA LYS A 124 1.69 -10.03 -3.45
C LYS A 124 3.21 -10.08 -3.49
N ILE A 125 3.91 -9.06 -2.98
CA ILE A 125 5.37 -9.02 -3.04
C ILE A 125 6.01 -10.06 -2.11
N GLU A 126 5.44 -10.29 -0.93
CA GLU A 126 5.86 -11.36 -0.03
C GLU A 126 5.67 -12.73 -0.67
N LYS A 127 4.53 -12.97 -1.31
CA LYS A 127 4.27 -14.22 -2.04
C LYS A 127 5.27 -14.42 -3.18
N ILE A 128 5.58 -13.38 -3.95
CA ILE A 128 6.57 -13.44 -5.03
C ILE A 128 7.93 -13.84 -4.45
N PHE A 129 8.40 -13.15 -3.41
CA PHE A 129 9.72 -13.43 -2.83
C PHE A 129 9.81 -14.85 -2.27
N ASN A 130 8.80 -15.29 -1.51
CA ASN A 130 8.75 -16.66 -0.97
C ASN A 130 8.74 -17.71 -2.08
N SER A 131 8.03 -17.47 -3.17
CA SER A 131 8.00 -18.40 -4.31
C SER A 131 9.38 -18.60 -4.96
N PHE A 132 10.25 -17.58 -4.93
CA PHE A 132 11.63 -17.71 -5.44
C PHE A 132 12.52 -18.53 -4.52
N GLU A 133 12.40 -18.36 -3.20
CA GLU A 133 13.12 -19.19 -2.23
C GLU A 133 12.72 -20.67 -2.34
N GLU A 134 11.42 -20.96 -2.51
CA GLU A 134 10.94 -22.33 -2.74
C GLU A 134 11.43 -22.91 -4.08
N LYS A 135 11.41 -22.10 -5.14
CA LYS A 135 11.77 -22.54 -6.50
C LYS A 135 13.28 -22.70 -6.71
N TYR A 136 14.09 -21.92 -6.00
CA TYR A 136 15.55 -21.88 -6.13
C TYR A 136 16.25 -22.06 -4.77
N PRO A 137 16.08 -23.22 -4.12
CA PRO A 137 16.63 -23.45 -2.79
C PRO A 137 18.15 -23.34 -2.78
N GLY A 138 18.70 -22.58 -1.84
CA GLY A 138 20.14 -22.34 -1.70
C GLY A 138 20.70 -21.28 -2.65
N ILE A 139 19.89 -20.77 -3.59
CA ILE A 139 20.24 -19.65 -4.48
C ILE A 139 19.46 -18.41 -4.07
N ALA A 140 18.15 -18.54 -3.89
CA ALA A 140 17.27 -17.48 -3.44
C ALA A 140 16.98 -17.62 -1.95
N GLU A 141 17.12 -16.54 -1.19
CA GLU A 141 16.86 -16.51 0.25
C GLU A 141 16.07 -15.25 0.63
N VAL A 142 14.95 -15.43 1.34
CA VAL A 142 14.16 -14.31 1.87
C VAL A 142 14.73 -13.92 3.23
N LYS A 143 15.09 -12.64 3.38
CA LYS A 143 15.50 -12.08 4.68
C LYS A 143 14.47 -11.06 5.14
N SER A 144 13.91 -11.29 6.33
CA SER A 144 13.16 -10.27 7.04
C SER A 144 14.11 -9.25 7.66
N LEU A 145 13.86 -7.99 7.39
CA LEU A 145 14.49 -6.85 8.02
C LEU A 145 13.68 -6.42 9.24
N LYS A 146 14.21 -5.42 9.97
CA LYS A 146 13.38 -4.66 10.91
C LYS A 146 12.21 -4.01 10.13
N ASP A 147 11.11 -3.77 10.82
CA ASP A 147 9.94 -3.06 10.28
C ASP A 147 9.08 -3.88 9.29
N ASN A 148 9.05 -5.22 9.47
CA ASN A 148 8.26 -6.15 8.64
C ASN A 148 8.54 -6.04 7.12
N LYS A 149 9.72 -5.56 6.73
CA LYS A 149 10.18 -5.53 5.34
C LYS A 149 10.94 -6.80 5.03
N CYS A 150 10.76 -7.34 3.84
CA CYS A 150 11.56 -8.45 3.35
C CYS A 150 12.41 -8.01 2.16
N ILE A 151 13.58 -8.63 2.03
CA ILE A 151 14.43 -8.54 0.85
C ILE A 151 14.64 -9.95 0.30
N LEU A 152 14.84 -10.04 -1.01
CA LEU A 152 15.23 -11.28 -1.66
C LEU A 152 16.72 -11.21 -1.98
N GLN A 153 17.50 -12.11 -1.40
CA GLN A 153 18.91 -12.30 -1.74
C GLN A 153 19.02 -13.39 -2.80
N ILE A 154 19.83 -13.13 -3.83
CA ILE A 154 20.18 -14.10 -4.87
C ILE A 154 21.69 -14.29 -4.77
N LEU A 155 22.06 -15.49 -4.33
CA LEU A 155 23.43 -15.95 -4.21
C LEU A 155 23.96 -16.33 -5.59
N VAL A 156 25.25 -16.08 -5.81
CA VAL A 156 25.95 -16.50 -7.02
C VAL A 156 26.66 -17.83 -6.73
N ASP A 157 26.38 -18.85 -7.55
CA ASP A 157 26.98 -20.17 -7.39
C ASP A 157 28.51 -20.07 -7.38
N GLY A 158 29.13 -20.66 -6.36
CA GLY A 158 30.58 -20.65 -6.17
C GLY A 158 31.17 -19.35 -5.59
N HIS A 159 30.36 -18.32 -5.34
CA HIS A 159 30.82 -17.00 -4.84
C HIS A 159 30.01 -16.53 -3.64
N SER A 160 30.41 -16.92 -2.43
CA SER A 160 29.71 -16.56 -1.18
C SER A 160 29.80 -15.07 -0.80
N ASP A 161 30.74 -14.33 -1.39
CA ASP A 161 30.92 -12.90 -1.20
C ASP A 161 30.24 -12.04 -2.28
N PHE A 162 29.55 -12.68 -3.23
CA PHE A 162 28.82 -12.02 -4.31
C PHE A 162 27.31 -12.33 -4.20
N ILE A 163 26.53 -11.30 -3.88
CA ILE A 163 25.10 -11.40 -3.60
C ILE A 163 24.38 -10.28 -4.32
N PHE A 164 23.33 -10.62 -5.06
CA PHE A 164 22.35 -9.68 -5.56
C PHE A 164 21.23 -9.52 -4.54
N ILE A 165 20.86 -8.28 -4.23
CA ILE A 165 19.86 -7.98 -3.20
C ILE A 165 18.73 -7.21 -3.85
N ILE A 166 17.52 -7.77 -3.79
CA ILE A 166 16.31 -7.13 -4.27
C ILE A 166 15.56 -6.56 -3.06
N TRP A 167 15.30 -5.25 -3.10
CA TRP A 167 14.47 -4.56 -2.13
C TRP A 167 13.38 -3.77 -2.84
N TYR A 168 12.39 -3.31 -2.09
CA TYR A 168 11.32 -2.46 -2.60
C TYR A 168 11.07 -1.26 -1.69
N SER A 169 10.55 -0.20 -2.29
CA SER A 169 9.98 0.96 -1.62
C SER A 169 8.58 1.22 -2.16
N TRP A 170 7.75 1.96 -1.43
CA TRP A 170 6.40 2.30 -1.88
C TRP A 170 6.40 3.59 -2.68
N LEU A 171 5.80 3.56 -3.86
CA LEU A 171 5.40 4.73 -4.61
C LEU A 171 3.90 4.91 -4.46
N VAL A 172 3.49 6.14 -4.21
CA VAL A 172 2.08 6.54 -4.14
C VAL A 172 1.86 7.60 -5.20
N ASP A 173 0.88 7.36 -6.08
CA ASP A 173 0.53 8.32 -7.13
C ASP A 173 -0.42 9.42 -6.61
N GLU A 174 -0.76 10.38 -7.49
CA GLU A 174 -1.65 11.50 -7.15
C GLU A 174 -3.08 11.06 -6.79
N SER A 175 -3.48 9.88 -7.26
CA SER A 175 -4.77 9.25 -6.93
C SER A 175 -4.68 8.32 -5.71
N PHE A 176 -3.57 8.37 -4.97
CA PHE A 176 -3.27 7.53 -3.81
C PHE A 176 -3.10 6.03 -4.11
N HIS A 177 -2.93 5.61 -5.37
CA HIS A 177 -2.61 4.21 -5.64
C HIS A 177 -1.18 3.91 -5.23
N THR A 178 -1.02 2.85 -4.45
CA THR A 178 0.28 2.35 -4.02
C THR A 178 0.82 1.32 -5.00
N THR A 179 2.09 1.43 -5.38
CA THR A 179 2.82 0.42 -6.15
C THR A 179 4.23 0.21 -5.58
N PRO A 180 4.77 -1.01 -5.62
CA PRO A 180 6.13 -1.25 -5.18
C PRO A 180 7.14 -0.82 -6.27
N GLU A 181 8.10 0.01 -5.90
CA GLU A 181 9.30 0.27 -6.69
C GLU A 181 10.39 -0.73 -6.29
N VAL A 182 10.59 -1.74 -7.13
CA VAL A 182 11.59 -2.78 -6.92
C VAL A 182 12.95 -2.31 -7.44
N LYS A 183 14.00 -2.55 -6.65
CA LYS A 183 15.38 -2.16 -6.95
C LYS A 183 16.32 -3.32 -6.71
N LEU A 184 17.38 -3.36 -7.51
CA LEU A 184 18.49 -4.30 -7.37
C LEU A 184 19.71 -3.58 -6.81
N GLY A 185 20.24 -4.09 -5.72
CA GLY A 185 21.59 -3.82 -5.26
C GLY A 185 22.51 -5.00 -5.45
N VAL A 186 23.80 -4.73 -5.33
CA VAL A 186 24.84 -5.74 -5.43
C VAL A 186 25.78 -5.58 -4.26
N LYS A 187 25.99 -6.68 -3.54
CA LYS A 187 27.02 -6.83 -2.52
C LYS A 187 28.11 -7.71 -3.09
N VAL A 188 29.31 -7.16 -3.23
CA VAL A 188 30.46 -7.85 -3.82
C VAL A 188 31.74 -7.39 -3.15
N SER A 189 32.76 -8.25 -3.08
CA SER A 189 34.09 -7.86 -2.58
C SER A 189 34.79 -6.88 -3.53
N GLU A 190 35.67 -6.04 -2.98
CA GLU A 190 36.45 -5.09 -3.79
C GLU A 190 37.37 -5.79 -4.80
N SER A 191 37.88 -6.97 -4.47
CA SER A 191 38.68 -7.80 -5.37
C SER A 191 37.90 -8.17 -6.62
N LEU A 192 36.70 -8.75 -6.44
CA LEU A 192 35.87 -9.18 -7.56
C LEU A 192 35.34 -7.98 -8.37
N LEU A 193 35.09 -6.83 -7.71
CA LEU A 193 34.70 -5.61 -8.40
C LEU A 193 35.82 -5.01 -9.26
N LYS A 194 37.09 -5.22 -8.91
CA LYS A 194 38.25 -4.78 -9.73
C LYS A 194 38.44 -5.67 -10.96
N GLU A 195 37.96 -6.91 -10.91
CA GLU A 195 37.98 -7.87 -12.01
C GLU A 195 36.77 -7.69 -12.97
N ASP A 196 35.85 -6.77 -12.67
CA ASP A 196 34.69 -6.43 -13.51
C ASP A 196 35.08 -5.59 -14.75
N ASP A 197 35.99 -6.11 -15.57
CA ASP A 197 36.51 -5.43 -16.78
C ASP A 197 35.41 -5.04 -17.77
N SER A 198 34.32 -5.83 -17.79
CA SER A 198 33.14 -5.61 -18.64
C SER A 198 32.10 -4.66 -18.03
N SER A 199 32.31 -4.20 -16.80
CA SER A 199 31.34 -3.40 -16.02
C SER A 199 29.96 -4.04 -15.87
N CYS A 200 29.88 -5.37 -15.99
CA CYS A 200 28.62 -6.12 -15.89
C CYS A 200 28.03 -6.02 -14.48
N ILE A 201 28.86 -6.16 -13.45
CA ILE A 201 28.42 -6.07 -12.05
C ILE A 201 27.87 -4.66 -11.79
N ARG A 202 28.60 -3.62 -12.21
CA ARG A 202 28.19 -2.21 -12.06
C ARG A 202 26.94 -1.86 -12.85
N ALA A 203 26.76 -2.45 -14.04
CA ALA A 203 25.61 -2.18 -14.90
C ALA A 203 24.34 -2.93 -14.45
N SER A 204 24.47 -3.98 -13.65
CA SER A 204 23.36 -4.87 -13.30
C SER A 204 22.12 -4.17 -12.71
N PRO A 205 22.19 -3.16 -11.81
CA PRO A 205 20.98 -2.48 -11.34
C PRO A 205 20.23 -1.75 -12.46
N ARG A 206 20.98 -1.18 -13.42
CA ARG A 206 20.39 -0.49 -14.57
C ARG A 206 19.78 -1.49 -15.55
N ILE A 207 20.42 -2.63 -15.76
CA ILE A 207 19.91 -3.69 -16.63
C ILE A 207 18.61 -4.25 -16.04
N PHE A 208 18.60 -4.54 -14.73
CA PHE A 208 17.40 -5.03 -14.04
C PHE A 208 16.24 -4.04 -14.10
N ARG A 209 16.51 -2.73 -13.95
CA ARG A 209 15.47 -1.70 -14.14
C ARG A 209 14.84 -1.77 -15.53
N LYS A 210 15.63 -1.97 -16.58
CA LYS A 210 15.10 -2.16 -17.93
C LYS A 210 14.28 -3.45 -18.07
N MET A 211 14.59 -4.50 -17.30
CA MET A 211 13.74 -5.69 -17.27
C MET A 211 12.37 -5.36 -16.67
N LEU A 212 12.33 -4.64 -15.54
CA LEU A 212 11.07 -4.20 -14.91
C LEU A 212 10.23 -3.28 -15.80
N GLU A 213 10.83 -2.56 -16.74
CA GLU A 213 10.10 -1.75 -17.73
C GLU A 213 9.43 -2.59 -18.82
N ASN A 214 9.94 -3.81 -19.09
CA ASN A 214 9.47 -4.68 -20.18
C ASN A 214 8.71 -5.92 -19.68
N TYR A 215 8.86 -6.27 -18.41
CA TYR A 215 8.31 -7.47 -17.79
C TYR A 215 7.77 -7.16 -16.40
N ASP A 216 6.92 -8.04 -15.86
CA ASP A 216 6.52 -7.95 -14.46
C ASP A 216 7.68 -8.27 -13.50
N ILE A 217 7.45 -8.03 -12.20
CA ILE A 217 8.44 -8.24 -11.14
C ILE A 217 8.91 -9.69 -11.13
N GLU A 218 8.00 -10.65 -11.19
CA GLU A 218 8.32 -12.08 -11.08
C GLU A 218 9.18 -12.52 -12.27
N HIS A 219 8.78 -12.19 -13.49
CA HIS A 219 9.51 -12.55 -14.69
C HIS A 219 10.90 -11.88 -14.74
N SER A 220 11.01 -10.64 -14.27
CA SER A 220 12.29 -9.92 -14.17
C SER A 220 13.25 -10.61 -13.19
N ILE A 221 12.77 -10.99 -12.00
CA ILE A 221 13.57 -11.72 -11.00
C ILE A 221 13.98 -13.10 -11.53
N ASN A 222 13.05 -13.84 -12.12
CA ASN A 222 13.34 -15.15 -12.70
C ASN A 222 14.40 -15.07 -13.80
N THR A 223 14.31 -14.05 -14.65
CA THR A 223 15.29 -13.79 -15.71
C THR A 223 16.66 -13.48 -15.13
N LEU A 224 16.72 -12.63 -14.10
CA LEU A 224 17.96 -12.30 -13.39
C LEU A 224 18.63 -13.55 -12.81
N ILE A 225 17.88 -14.40 -12.09
CA ILE A 225 18.41 -15.65 -11.49
C ILE A 225 19.00 -16.56 -12.56
N ASN A 226 18.29 -16.78 -13.67
CA ASN A 226 18.77 -17.67 -14.74
C ASN A 226 19.98 -17.11 -15.49
N MET A 227 20.19 -15.79 -15.51
CA MET A 227 21.39 -15.18 -16.10
C MET A 227 22.62 -15.34 -15.20
N ILE A 228 22.43 -15.28 -13.88
CA ILE A 228 23.53 -15.31 -12.91
C ILE A 228 23.92 -16.75 -12.55
N ASN A 229 22.93 -17.64 -12.47
CA ASN A 229 23.10 -19.05 -12.16
C ASN A 229 22.58 -19.91 -13.33
N PRO A 230 23.28 -19.89 -14.48
CA PRO A 230 22.90 -20.73 -15.61
C PRO A 230 23.04 -22.21 -15.23
N LYS A 231 22.02 -23.01 -15.56
CA LYS A 231 22.05 -24.46 -15.39
C LYS A 231 23.13 -25.13 -16.26
#